data_AF-C6LZR0-F1
#
_entry.id   AF-C6LZR0-F1
#
_cell.length_a   1.000
_cell.length_b   1.000
_cell.length_c   1.000
_cell.angle_alpha   90.00
_cell.angle_beta   90.00
_cell.angle_gamma   90.00
#
_symmetry.space_group_name_H-M   'P 1'
#
loop_
_entity.id
_entity.type
_entity.pdbx_description
1 polymer ?
#
loop_
_entity_poly.entity_id
_entity_poly.type
_entity_poly.pdbx_seq_one_letter_code
_entity_poly.pdbx_strand_id
1 'polypeptide(L)'
;MQPIITNSADGAQVWSFDGAKLTLTETLSQQQVKCAAAITRSDNLMLVFLTGQQQVTCRIYESTLQRDKLLQECTHTMPHPIESFTLSQYGTFIQLHCNVQHPLDNFLLIDTLSGDILASMHSTIRLASFRSMSWPYCLSEDEDYVLFQDGWLLCLKQYDLASRSLKDCGCLSAIPRDQAWRHVAYHFTPTLKIPSDNLDKYSVVVCIPSQGNSPGYTIVYKLSQFVELSSAELEEGRATNKKPAAIADKIMVKPYMHSTTAVCDVFVFKPGESGAWFLLLEKTDVDTSKANNYYGGTILRHFCIINKATTTVTDGKSYVHDFSIKPLAPSDRDSLASGNTSSMNKLVEMFVVTCGVVPPKVCSYVVTLTNLDRKNASAELQKDINFGNMPTNSTSWDVAGRYLLLRGEAGMNGDSRILRPIINNEPKYLAKGTIHSRTHALFSPRGDAIMYLVTKPRFTVDNGIEIFNMNLKPLAAQPFEALSSAYFIPYCKSDYTAVGLADEVEGVYLSAMKTETKKYVPPSQRRK
;
A
#
# COMPACT_ATOMS: atom_id res chain seq x y z
N MET A 1 8.36 25.84 -3.48
CA MET A 1 8.24 25.11 -4.77
C MET A 1 8.16 23.62 -4.46
N GLN A 2 7.35 22.87 -5.20
CA GLN A 2 7.11 21.45 -4.95
C GLN A 2 8.07 20.59 -5.78
N PRO A 3 8.99 19.83 -5.17
CA PRO A 3 9.88 18.96 -5.92
C PRO A 3 9.21 17.64 -6.34
N ILE A 4 9.63 17.12 -7.49
CA ILE A 4 9.15 15.90 -8.15
C ILE A 4 10.38 15.08 -8.57
N ILE A 5 10.38 13.79 -8.26
CA ILE A 5 11.38 12.85 -8.78
C ILE A 5 10.79 12.13 -9.99
N THR A 6 11.60 11.98 -11.03
CA THR A 6 11.28 11.22 -12.24
C THR A 6 12.37 10.21 -12.53
N ASN A 7 12.01 8.99 -12.94
CA ASN A 7 12.92 7.98 -13.44
C ASN A 7 12.54 7.67 -14.89
N SER A 8 13.47 7.89 -15.83
CA SER A 8 13.24 7.76 -17.28
C SER A 8 14.46 7.20 -18.00
N ALA A 9 14.46 7.20 -19.34
CA ALA A 9 15.66 6.88 -20.12
C ALA A 9 16.82 7.85 -19.83
N ASP A 10 16.51 9.11 -19.53
CA ASP A 10 17.49 10.16 -19.17
C ASP A 10 18.02 10.03 -17.74
N GLY A 11 17.68 8.93 -17.06
CA GLY A 11 18.05 8.64 -15.69
C GLY A 11 17.08 9.20 -14.65
N ALA A 12 17.61 9.47 -13.45
CA ALA A 12 16.84 10.03 -12.35
C ALA A 12 17.07 11.53 -12.22
N GLN A 13 15.98 12.28 -12.16
CA GLN A 13 16.00 13.73 -12.19
C GLN A 13 15.05 14.30 -11.14
N VAL A 14 15.43 15.44 -10.56
CA VAL A 14 14.54 16.24 -9.71
C VAL A 14 14.08 17.50 -10.44
N TRP A 15 12.77 17.65 -10.50
CA TRP A 15 12.08 18.78 -11.08
C TRP A 15 11.43 19.60 -9.98
N SER A 16 11.42 20.92 -10.15
CA SER A 16 10.70 21.84 -9.29
C SER A 16 9.44 22.33 -10.00
N PHE A 17 8.31 22.25 -9.31
CA PHE A 17 7.05 22.82 -9.73
C PHE A 17 6.73 24.07 -8.89
N ASP A 18 6.58 25.22 -9.55
CA ASP A 18 6.31 26.51 -8.90
C ASP A 18 4.82 26.89 -8.85
N GLY A 19 3.94 26.02 -9.35
CA GLY A 19 2.51 26.29 -9.52
C GLY A 19 2.08 26.52 -10.97
N ALA A 20 3.03 26.78 -11.87
CA ALA A 20 2.75 27.01 -13.29
C ALA A 20 3.77 26.36 -14.24
N LYS A 21 5.01 26.14 -13.80
CA LYS A 21 6.10 25.63 -14.63
C LYS A 21 6.86 24.51 -13.94
N LEU A 22 7.38 23.60 -14.76
CA LEU A 22 8.33 22.58 -14.37
C LEU A 22 9.73 23.03 -14.77
N THR A 23 10.66 22.99 -13.83
CA THR A 23 12.07 23.32 -14.07
C THR A 23 12.93 22.17 -13.58
N LEU A 24 13.79 21.63 -14.45
CA LEU A 24 14.80 20.66 -14.02
C LEU A 24 15.75 21.35 -13.05
N THR A 25 15.83 20.84 -11.83
CA THR A 25 16.71 21.41 -10.79
C THR A 25 17.99 20.61 -10.59
N GLU A 26 17.93 19.30 -10.81
CA GLU A 26 19.03 18.40 -10.48
C GLU A 26 18.94 17.13 -11.32
N THR A 27 20.06 16.68 -11.86
CA THR A 27 20.20 15.35 -12.46
C THR A 27 20.95 14.47 -11.47
N LEU A 28 20.23 13.52 -10.86
CA LEU A 28 20.75 12.63 -9.83
C LEU A 28 21.60 11.51 -10.45
N SER A 29 21.24 11.05 -11.65
CA SER A 29 21.98 10.07 -12.43
C SER A 29 21.64 10.22 -13.91
N GLN A 30 22.64 10.07 -14.78
CA GLN A 30 22.47 9.99 -16.24
C GLN A 30 22.16 8.57 -16.74
N GLN A 31 22.30 7.57 -15.88
CA GLN A 31 21.89 6.19 -16.16
C GLN A 31 20.51 5.93 -15.56
N GLN A 32 19.77 4.99 -16.15
CA GLN A 32 18.51 4.52 -15.59
C GLN A 32 18.74 3.92 -14.20
N VAL A 33 18.39 4.67 -13.17
CA VAL A 33 18.46 4.26 -11.76
C VAL A 33 17.07 4.19 -11.18
N LYS A 34 16.90 3.37 -10.14
CA LYS A 34 15.66 3.35 -9.35
C LYS A 34 15.85 4.27 -8.16
N CYS A 35 14.95 5.25 -8.01
CA CYS A 35 14.92 6.14 -6.87
C CYS A 35 13.63 5.93 -6.06
N ALA A 36 13.75 5.97 -4.74
CA ALA A 36 12.63 6.07 -3.80
C ALA A 36 12.88 7.20 -2.80
N ALA A 37 11.81 7.70 -2.17
CA ALA A 37 11.89 8.69 -1.11
C ALA A 37 11.04 8.26 0.10
N ALA A 38 11.52 8.54 1.30
CA ALA A 38 10.80 8.33 2.56
C ALA A 38 11.08 9.48 3.53
N ILE A 39 10.24 9.62 4.57
CA ILE A 39 10.49 10.50 5.70
C ILE A 39 11.01 9.65 6.85
N THR A 40 12.17 9.97 7.41
CA THR A 40 12.77 9.18 8.49
C THR A 40 12.02 9.32 9.81
N ARG A 41 12.30 8.46 10.79
CA ARG A 41 11.76 8.61 12.16
C ARG A 41 12.15 9.94 12.81
N SER A 42 13.29 10.50 12.41
CA SER A 42 13.77 11.81 12.85
C SER A 42 13.16 12.97 12.04
N ASP A 43 12.15 12.68 11.20
CA ASP A 43 11.45 13.65 10.36
C ASP A 43 12.36 14.34 9.31
N ASN A 44 13.33 13.60 8.80
CA ASN A 44 14.21 14.05 7.72
C ASN A 44 13.79 13.45 6.38
N LEU A 45 14.10 14.12 5.27
CA LEU A 45 13.92 13.53 3.95
C LEU A 45 15.05 12.54 3.68
N MET A 46 14.71 11.30 3.33
CA MET A 46 15.66 10.33 2.80
C MET A 46 15.36 10.03 1.33
N LEU A 47 16.41 10.07 0.51
CA LEU A 47 16.40 9.58 -0.87
C LEU A 47 17.30 8.35 -0.97
N VAL A 48 16.76 7.27 -1.56
CA VAL A 48 17.48 6.03 -1.80
C VAL A 48 17.59 5.78 -3.29
N PHE A 49 18.81 5.53 -3.75
CA PHE A 49 19.18 5.31 -5.13
C PHE A 49 19.75 3.92 -5.31
N LEU A 50 19.29 3.22 -6.33
CA LEU A 50 19.97 2.07 -6.88
C LEU A 50 20.79 2.51 -8.08
N THR A 51 22.09 2.73 -7.88
CA THR A 51 23.05 3.10 -8.94
C THR A 51 23.66 1.85 -9.55
N GLY A 52 23.53 1.69 -10.87
CA GLY A 52 23.91 0.44 -11.56
C GLY A 52 23.03 -0.74 -11.13
N GLN A 53 23.62 -1.94 -11.04
CA GLN A 53 22.90 -3.16 -10.61
C GLN A 53 23.22 -3.60 -9.18
N GLN A 54 24.14 -2.95 -8.46
CA GLN A 54 24.59 -3.45 -7.14
C GLN A 54 24.88 -2.37 -6.10
N GLN A 55 24.86 -1.08 -6.45
CA GLN A 55 25.14 -0.03 -5.48
C GLN A 55 23.86 0.64 -4.99
N VAL A 56 23.73 0.70 -3.68
CA VAL A 56 22.65 1.42 -3.00
C VAL A 56 23.26 2.65 -2.36
N THR A 57 22.80 3.83 -2.75
CA THR A 57 23.21 5.11 -2.15
C THR A 57 22.03 5.72 -1.41
N CYS A 58 22.24 6.17 -0.19
CA CYS A 58 21.22 6.77 0.65
C CYS A 58 21.68 8.18 1.03
N ARG A 59 20.82 9.17 0.80
CA ARG A 59 21.07 10.58 1.17
C ARG A 59 19.98 11.06 2.11
N ILE A 60 20.38 11.59 3.25
CA ILE A 60 19.47 12.21 4.24
C ILE A 60 19.67 13.71 4.20
N TYR A 61 18.58 14.44 4.03
CA TYR A 61 18.52 15.89 4.00
C TYR A 61 17.70 16.41 5.18
N GLU A 62 17.95 17.66 5.59
CA GLU A 62 17.19 18.28 6.68
C GLU A 62 15.68 18.23 6.41
N SER A 63 15.25 18.64 5.22
CA SER A 63 13.85 18.58 4.78
C SER A 63 13.72 18.57 3.26
N THR A 64 12.50 18.43 2.76
CA THR A 64 12.22 18.50 1.31
C THR A 64 12.38 19.90 0.75
N LEU A 65 12.16 20.93 1.56
CA LEU A 65 12.39 22.33 1.18
C LEU A 65 13.84 22.79 1.37
N GLN A 66 14.63 22.09 2.19
CA GLN A 66 16.05 22.40 2.48
C GLN A 66 16.98 21.28 1.97
N ARG A 67 16.83 20.90 0.70
CA ARG A 67 17.64 19.82 0.06
C ARG A 67 19.08 20.20 -0.23
N ASP A 68 19.46 21.45 -0.03
CA ASP A 68 20.84 21.93 -0.07
C ASP A 68 21.63 21.51 1.18
N LYS A 69 20.94 21.16 2.27
CA LYS A 69 21.56 20.72 3.53
C LYS A 69 21.53 19.20 3.65
N LEU A 70 22.54 18.57 3.08
CA LEU A 70 22.80 17.14 3.24
C LEU A 70 23.30 16.86 4.67
N LEU A 71 22.56 16.06 5.42
CA LEU A 71 22.94 15.64 6.77
C LEU A 71 23.86 14.43 6.76
N GLN A 72 23.59 13.47 5.86
CA GLN A 72 24.34 12.22 5.75
C GLN A 72 24.23 11.63 4.34
N GLU A 73 25.31 11.03 3.85
CA GLU A 73 25.31 10.20 2.65
C GLU A 73 26.09 8.91 2.93
N CYS A 74 25.55 7.78 2.49
CA CYS A 74 26.23 6.50 2.53
C CYS A 74 25.97 5.71 1.24
N THR A 75 26.99 4.99 0.77
CA THR A 75 26.90 4.12 -0.40
C THR A 75 27.41 2.74 -0.05
N HIS A 76 26.62 1.73 -0.37
CA HIS A 76 26.90 0.34 -0.08
C HIS A 76 26.87 -0.49 -1.36
N THR A 77 27.80 -1.43 -1.50
CA THR A 77 27.83 -2.38 -2.62
C THR A 77 27.26 -3.72 -2.17
N MET A 78 26.25 -4.19 -2.89
CA MET A 78 25.50 -5.40 -2.55
C MET A 78 26.13 -6.65 -3.16
N PRO A 79 26.03 -7.81 -2.48
CA PRO A 79 26.66 -9.05 -2.92
C PRO A 79 26.07 -9.58 -4.24
N HIS A 80 24.83 -9.22 -4.57
CA HIS A 80 24.09 -9.72 -5.73
C HIS A 80 23.47 -8.59 -6.56
N PRO A 81 23.32 -8.78 -7.88
CA PRO A 81 22.57 -7.85 -8.73
C PRO A 81 21.13 -7.68 -8.26
N ILE A 82 20.71 -6.43 -8.13
CA ILE A 82 19.41 -6.02 -7.61
C ILE A 82 18.48 -5.78 -8.79
N GLU A 83 17.37 -6.52 -8.82
CA GLU A 83 16.32 -6.30 -9.80
C GLU A 83 15.42 -5.14 -9.37
N SER A 84 14.98 -5.12 -8.12
CA SER A 84 14.14 -4.08 -7.54
C SER A 84 14.38 -3.95 -6.04
N PHE A 85 13.89 -2.86 -5.47
CA PHE A 85 13.87 -2.68 -4.03
C PHE A 85 12.57 -2.02 -3.57
N THR A 86 12.26 -2.23 -2.29
CA THR A 86 11.20 -1.54 -1.57
C THR A 86 11.81 -0.88 -0.33
N LEU A 87 11.48 0.39 -0.09
CA LEU A 87 11.93 1.15 1.07
C LEU A 87 10.89 1.03 2.19
N SER A 88 11.34 0.90 3.45
CA SER A 88 10.44 0.97 4.61
C SER A 88 9.79 2.34 4.71
N GLN A 89 8.66 2.42 5.43
CA GLN A 89 7.92 3.69 5.61
C GLN A 89 8.80 4.80 6.16
N TYR A 90 9.70 4.48 7.09
CA TYR A 90 10.62 5.45 7.70
C TYR A 90 12.02 5.42 7.11
N GLY A 91 12.22 4.73 5.98
CA GLY A 91 13.50 4.66 5.29
C GLY A 91 14.64 4.06 6.12
N THR A 92 14.37 3.44 7.28
CA THR A 92 15.42 2.79 8.07
C THR A 92 15.90 1.52 7.37
N PHE A 93 15.05 0.87 6.56
CA PHE A 93 15.40 -0.40 5.92
C PHE A 93 15.04 -0.48 4.45
N ILE A 94 15.83 -1.26 3.74
CA ILE A 94 15.62 -1.58 2.33
C ILE A 94 15.42 -3.09 2.19
N GLN A 95 14.29 -3.47 1.59
CA GLN A 95 14.10 -4.82 1.10
C GLN A 95 14.58 -4.90 -0.35
N LEU A 96 15.68 -5.62 -0.59
CA LEU A 96 16.22 -5.86 -1.93
C LEU A 96 15.66 -7.16 -2.52
N HIS A 97 15.32 -7.10 -3.81
CA HIS A 97 14.94 -8.25 -4.63
C HIS A 97 16.09 -8.51 -5.60
N CYS A 98 16.78 -9.63 -5.44
CA CYS A 98 18.00 -9.93 -6.19
C CYS A 98 17.68 -10.83 -7.39
N ASN A 99 18.31 -10.55 -8.54
CA ASN A 99 18.22 -11.37 -9.74
C ASN A 99 19.23 -12.54 -9.62
N VAL A 100 18.83 -13.63 -8.96
CA VAL A 100 19.69 -14.81 -8.82
C VAL A 100 19.17 -15.93 -9.72
N GLN A 101 19.94 -16.31 -10.73
CA GLN A 101 19.68 -17.50 -11.57
C GLN A 101 19.93 -18.83 -10.81
N HIS A 102 20.28 -18.77 -9.52
CA HIS A 102 20.71 -19.90 -8.68
C HIS A 102 19.94 -19.92 -7.34
N PRO A 103 19.87 -21.07 -6.63
CA PRO A 103 18.87 -21.35 -5.59
C PRO A 103 19.25 -20.84 -4.19
N LEU A 104 19.91 -19.70 -4.05
CA LEU A 104 20.28 -19.16 -2.73
C LEU A 104 19.99 -17.64 -2.69
N ASP A 105 19.20 -17.25 -1.69
CA ASP A 105 18.80 -15.90 -1.26
C ASP A 105 18.35 -14.90 -2.33
N ASN A 106 17.05 -14.93 -2.66
CA ASN A 106 16.43 -13.98 -3.60
C ASN A 106 16.01 -12.65 -2.92
N PHE A 107 16.02 -12.57 -1.59
CA PHE A 107 15.64 -11.39 -0.83
C PHE A 107 16.63 -11.07 0.30
N LEU A 108 16.97 -9.79 0.44
CA LEU A 108 17.81 -9.27 1.52
C LEU A 108 17.08 -8.11 2.22
N LEU A 109 17.12 -8.10 3.55
CA LEU A 109 16.74 -6.96 4.38
C LEU A 109 18.00 -6.28 4.88
N ILE A 110 18.08 -4.97 4.68
CA ILE A 110 19.33 -4.22 4.87
C ILE A 110 19.06 -2.96 5.69
N ASP A 111 19.95 -2.68 6.65
CA ASP A 111 19.98 -1.37 7.30
C ASP A 111 20.43 -0.29 6.31
N THR A 112 19.64 0.76 6.20
CA THR A 112 19.85 1.78 5.17
C THR A 112 21.13 2.60 5.41
N LEU A 113 21.61 2.69 6.66
CA LEU A 113 22.73 3.55 7.03
C LEU A 113 24.06 2.82 7.21
N SER A 114 24.07 1.56 7.64
CA SER A 114 25.29 0.74 7.73
C SER A 114 25.50 -0.12 6.50
N GLY A 115 24.42 -0.45 5.78
CA GLY A 115 24.46 -1.42 4.68
C GLY A 115 24.56 -2.86 5.15
N ASP A 116 24.43 -3.11 6.45
CA ASP A 116 24.49 -4.46 7.01
C ASP A 116 23.27 -5.27 6.56
N ILE A 117 23.52 -6.50 6.12
CA ILE A 117 22.46 -7.47 5.82
C ILE A 117 21.96 -8.00 7.16
N LEU A 118 20.75 -7.60 7.51
CA LEU A 118 20.13 -7.95 8.79
C LEU A 118 19.42 -9.29 8.74
N ALA A 119 18.88 -9.65 7.56
CA ALA A 119 18.28 -10.94 7.31
C ALA A 119 18.34 -11.27 5.81
N SER A 120 18.46 -12.56 5.49
CA SER A 120 18.31 -13.08 4.13
C SER A 120 17.25 -14.18 4.10
N MET A 121 16.65 -14.38 2.93
CA MET A 121 15.72 -15.48 2.71
C MET A 121 15.82 -16.05 1.31
N HIS A 122 15.70 -17.38 1.27
CA HIS A 122 15.46 -18.13 0.06
C HIS A 122 13.95 -18.28 -0.20
N SER A 123 13.52 -18.04 -1.43
CA SER A 123 12.18 -18.37 -1.90
C SER A 123 12.30 -19.26 -3.14
N THR A 124 11.69 -20.44 -3.07
CA THR A 124 11.56 -21.38 -4.21
C THR A 124 10.51 -20.94 -5.23
N ILE A 125 9.71 -19.91 -4.93
CA ILE A 125 8.63 -19.43 -5.78
C ILE A 125 9.21 -18.43 -6.79
N ARG A 126 9.36 -18.85 -8.06
CA ARG A 126 9.70 -17.94 -9.16
C ARG A 126 8.51 -17.00 -9.42
N LEU A 127 8.72 -15.70 -9.16
CA LEU A 127 7.76 -14.64 -9.40
C LEU A 127 7.77 -14.21 -10.86
N ALA A 128 7.11 -14.97 -11.73
CA ALA A 128 6.80 -14.45 -13.07
C ALA A 128 5.57 -13.54 -12.99
N SER A 129 5.75 -12.23 -13.26
CA SER A 129 4.71 -11.28 -13.69
C SER A 129 3.61 -10.79 -12.72
N PHE A 130 3.73 -10.98 -11.40
CA PHE A 130 2.71 -10.49 -10.45
C PHE A 130 3.11 -9.18 -9.74
N ARG A 131 2.23 -8.17 -9.79
CA ARG A 131 2.44 -6.82 -9.20
C ARG A 131 1.98 -6.66 -7.75
N SER A 132 1.45 -7.70 -7.11
CA SER A 132 0.84 -7.59 -5.78
C SER A 132 1.07 -8.83 -4.92
N MET A 133 2.32 -9.30 -4.82
CA MET A 133 2.72 -10.20 -3.75
C MET A 133 3.73 -9.50 -2.85
N SER A 134 3.25 -9.03 -1.70
CA SER A 134 4.07 -8.59 -0.58
C SER A 134 4.59 -9.85 0.13
N TRP A 135 5.74 -10.35 -0.32
CA TRP A 135 6.49 -11.46 0.28
C TRP A 135 7.97 -11.02 0.44
N PRO A 136 8.75 -11.52 1.42
CA PRO A 136 8.42 -12.32 2.62
C PRO A 136 8.68 -11.64 3.98
N TYR A 137 8.92 -10.33 4.02
CA TYR A 137 9.08 -9.55 5.26
C TYR A 137 7.95 -8.53 5.34
N CYS A 138 7.24 -8.46 6.46
CA CYS A 138 6.36 -7.31 6.69
C CYS A 138 7.12 -6.26 7.48
N LEU A 139 7.37 -5.12 6.84
CA LEU A 139 7.84 -3.90 7.50
C LEU A 139 6.63 -3.31 8.23
N SER A 140 6.54 -3.44 9.55
CA SER A 140 5.53 -2.65 10.28
C SER A 140 5.90 -1.17 10.24
N GLU A 141 4.93 -0.28 10.53
CA GLU A 141 5.27 1.15 10.65
C GLU A 141 6.36 1.35 11.71
N ASP A 142 6.29 0.69 12.86
CA ASP A 142 7.32 0.74 13.89
C ASP A 142 8.56 -0.14 13.61
N GLU A 143 8.66 -0.69 12.40
CA GLU A 143 9.76 -1.51 11.88
C GLU A 143 10.13 -2.67 12.82
N ASP A 144 9.10 -3.32 13.36
CA ASP A 144 9.14 -4.69 13.85
C ASP A 144 8.88 -5.65 12.68
N TYR A 145 9.46 -6.85 12.75
CA TYR A 145 9.51 -7.76 11.62
C TYR A 145 8.87 -9.09 11.91
N VAL A 146 8.22 -9.60 10.87
CA VAL A 146 7.81 -10.98 10.82
C VAL A 146 8.34 -11.59 9.53
N LEU A 147 9.11 -12.65 9.72
CA LEU A 147 9.64 -13.52 8.69
C LEU A 147 8.71 -14.70 8.52
N PHE A 148 8.53 -15.11 7.27
CA PHE A 148 7.90 -16.38 6.98
C PHE A 148 8.76 -17.20 6.02
N GLN A 149 9.18 -18.38 6.46
CA GLN A 149 9.94 -19.31 5.62
C GLN A 149 9.43 -20.74 5.80
N ASP A 150 9.12 -21.42 4.70
CA ASP A 150 8.86 -22.87 4.67
C ASP A 150 7.86 -23.39 5.71
N GLY A 151 6.79 -22.63 5.99
CA GLY A 151 5.77 -23.01 6.96
C GLY A 151 5.94 -22.45 8.37
N TRP A 152 7.03 -21.73 8.60
CA TRP A 152 7.42 -21.16 9.88
C TRP A 152 7.24 -19.64 9.87
N LEU A 153 6.50 -19.15 10.86
CA LEU A 153 6.51 -17.74 11.22
C LEU A 153 7.66 -17.51 12.21
N LEU A 154 8.56 -16.56 11.96
CA LEU A 154 9.59 -16.14 12.90
C LEU A 154 9.47 -14.62 13.10
N CYS A 155 9.18 -14.18 14.33
CA CYS A 155 9.02 -12.76 14.62
C CYS A 155 10.29 -12.13 15.17
N LEU A 156 11.07 -11.45 14.33
CA LEU A 156 12.21 -10.65 14.79
C LEU A 156 11.67 -9.35 15.38
N LYS A 157 11.76 -9.19 16.70
CA LYS A 157 11.25 -8.00 17.38
C LYS A 157 12.37 -7.00 17.57
N GLN A 158 12.12 -5.76 17.18
CA GLN A 158 12.90 -4.59 17.51
C GLN A 158 14.30 -4.56 16.87
N TYR A 159 14.46 -3.65 15.90
CA TYR A 159 15.78 -3.19 15.51
C TYR A 159 16.32 -2.24 16.57
N ASP A 160 17.44 -2.60 17.18
CA ASP A 160 18.17 -1.70 18.06
C ASP A 160 18.97 -0.73 17.19
N LEU A 161 18.46 0.50 17.06
CA LEU A 161 19.10 1.58 16.30
C LEU A 161 20.50 1.93 16.83
N ALA A 162 20.78 1.69 18.11
CA ALA A 162 22.07 2.01 18.72
C ALA A 162 23.13 0.95 18.35
N SER A 163 22.78 -0.33 18.44
CA SER A 163 23.67 -1.43 18.02
C SER A 163 23.63 -1.71 16.52
N ARG A 164 22.66 -1.13 15.81
CA ARG A 164 22.34 -1.40 14.40
C ARG A 164 22.10 -2.88 14.09
N SER A 165 21.49 -3.60 15.03
CA SER A 165 21.20 -5.03 14.88
C SER A 165 19.72 -5.33 15.11
N LEU A 166 19.19 -6.31 14.37
CA LEU A 166 17.92 -6.93 14.74
C LEU A 166 18.10 -7.75 16.01
N LYS A 167 17.18 -7.61 16.94
CA LYS A 167 17.08 -8.54 18.06
C LYS A 167 16.22 -9.73 17.63
N ASP A 168 16.83 -10.91 17.68
CA ASP A 168 16.13 -12.15 17.40
C ASP A 168 15.29 -12.54 18.62
N CYS A 169 13.97 -12.46 18.47
CA CYS A 169 13.01 -13.13 19.35
C CYS A 169 12.36 -14.27 18.56
N GLY A 170 12.17 -15.42 19.18
CA GLY A 170 11.74 -16.62 18.48
C GLY A 170 10.27 -16.94 18.64
N CYS A 171 9.31 -16.16 18.13
CA CYS A 171 7.93 -16.68 18.10
C CYS A 171 7.79 -17.67 16.94
N LEU A 172 7.52 -18.95 17.21
CA LEU A 172 7.41 -20.00 16.18
C LEU A 172 6.05 -20.70 16.26
N SER A 173 5.33 -20.73 15.14
CA SER A 173 4.19 -21.62 14.94
C SER A 173 4.30 -22.36 13.61
N ALA A 174 3.86 -23.60 13.61
CA ALA A 174 3.57 -24.37 12.42
C ALA A 174 2.11 -24.11 12.08
N ILE A 175 1.89 -23.43 10.96
CA ILE A 175 0.57 -23.48 10.32
C ILE A 175 0.37 -24.95 9.84
N PRO A 176 -0.86 -25.50 9.73
CA PRO A 176 -1.06 -26.93 9.50
C PRO A 176 -0.39 -27.45 8.21
N ARG A 177 0.61 -28.33 8.32
CA ARG A 177 1.37 -28.93 7.18
C ARG A 177 0.55 -29.83 6.24
N ASP A 178 -0.72 -30.04 6.54
CA ASP A 178 -1.52 -31.13 5.96
C ASP A 178 -2.26 -30.72 4.66
N GLN A 179 -2.11 -29.47 4.22
CA GLN A 179 -2.59 -28.98 2.91
C GLN A 179 -1.40 -28.70 1.99
N ALA A 180 -1.56 -28.67 0.67
CA ALA A 180 -0.45 -28.34 -0.23
C ALA A 180 -0.16 -26.83 -0.23
N TRP A 181 0.88 -26.40 0.48
CA TRP A 181 1.29 -24.99 0.62
C TRP A 181 1.98 -24.54 -0.66
N ARG A 182 1.22 -24.18 -1.68
CA ARG A 182 1.78 -23.62 -2.93
C ARG A 182 1.49 -22.14 -3.12
N HIS A 183 0.53 -21.62 -2.37
CA HIS A 183 0.15 -20.22 -2.42
C HIS A 183 -0.34 -19.85 -1.03
N VAL A 184 0.45 -19.12 -0.26
CA VAL A 184 -0.05 -18.46 0.95
C VAL A 184 0.25 -16.98 0.77
N ALA A 185 -0.59 -16.08 1.27
CA ALA A 185 -0.23 -14.69 1.40
C ALA A 185 -0.23 -14.35 2.88
N TYR A 186 0.92 -13.89 3.36
CA TYR A 186 1.09 -13.42 4.73
C TYR A 186 1.04 -11.91 4.73
N HIS A 187 0.33 -11.33 5.69
CA HIS A 187 0.37 -9.92 5.95
C HIS A 187 0.42 -9.68 7.44
N PHE A 188 1.29 -8.78 7.87
CA PHE A 188 1.38 -8.35 9.25
C PHE A 188 0.76 -6.97 9.38
N THR A 189 -0.26 -6.87 10.19
CA THR A 189 -0.89 -5.60 10.52
C THR A 189 -0.38 -5.11 11.87
N PRO A 190 0.19 -3.89 11.96
CA PRO A 190 0.28 -3.18 13.23
C PRO A 190 -1.14 -2.83 13.64
N THR A 191 -1.79 -3.74 14.36
CA THR A 191 -3.23 -3.66 14.61
C THR A 191 -3.62 -2.61 15.62
N LEU A 192 -2.65 -2.00 16.30
CA LEU A 192 -2.94 -1.01 17.31
C LEU A 192 -2.15 0.27 17.20
N LYS A 193 -2.88 1.31 16.83
CA LYS A 193 -2.60 2.66 17.28
C LYS A 193 -3.55 3.10 18.43
N ILE A 194 -4.48 2.24 18.86
CA ILE A 194 -5.47 2.55 19.91
C ILE A 194 -5.52 1.44 20.97
N PRO A 195 -5.24 1.68 22.26
CA PRO A 195 -5.19 0.60 23.25
C PRO A 195 -6.55 -0.09 23.48
N SER A 196 -6.67 -1.39 23.18
CA SER A 196 -7.88 -2.19 23.48
C SER A 196 -7.51 -3.63 23.84
N ASP A 197 -8.16 -4.26 24.83
CA ASP A 197 -7.89 -5.66 25.19
C ASP A 197 -8.30 -6.63 24.05
N ASN A 198 -9.22 -6.20 23.19
CA ASN A 198 -9.68 -6.97 22.03
C ASN A 198 -8.67 -6.98 20.87
N LEU A 199 -7.72 -6.05 20.87
CA LEU A 199 -6.72 -5.92 19.81
C LEU A 199 -5.34 -6.23 20.39
N ASP A 200 -4.51 -6.88 19.61
CA ASP A 200 -3.11 -7.10 20.00
C ASP A 200 -2.24 -6.02 19.36
N LYS A 201 -1.03 -5.76 19.88
CA LYS A 201 -0.11 -4.79 19.26
C LYS A 201 0.07 -5.13 17.78
N TYR A 202 0.10 -6.43 17.47
CA TYR A 202 0.18 -6.91 16.11
C TYR A 202 -0.69 -8.12 15.82
N SER A 203 -1.10 -8.23 14.57
CA SER A 203 -1.78 -9.42 14.05
C SER A 203 -1.15 -9.90 12.75
N VAL A 204 -1.17 -11.21 12.55
CA VAL A 204 -0.74 -11.90 11.33
C VAL A 204 -1.97 -12.38 10.60
N VAL A 205 -2.12 -11.98 9.35
CA VAL A 205 -3.16 -12.42 8.42
C VAL A 205 -2.54 -13.41 7.44
N VAL A 206 -3.15 -14.58 7.35
CA VAL A 206 -2.74 -15.69 6.49
C VAL A 206 -3.88 -15.97 5.52
N CYS A 207 -3.64 -15.81 4.23
CA CYS A 207 -4.60 -16.13 3.18
C CYS A 207 -4.13 -17.36 2.41
N ILE A 208 -4.93 -18.41 2.43
CA ILE A 208 -4.71 -19.67 1.73
C ILE A 208 -5.78 -19.74 0.63
N PRO A 209 -5.43 -19.69 -0.66
CA PRO A 209 -6.39 -19.87 -1.73
C PRO A 209 -6.87 -21.32 -1.75
N SER A 210 -8.08 -21.52 -2.23
CA SER A 210 -8.59 -22.87 -2.45
C SER A 210 -7.77 -23.60 -3.51
N GLN A 211 -7.62 -24.92 -3.38
CA GLN A 211 -7.00 -25.74 -4.42
C GLN A 211 -7.87 -26.98 -4.70
N GLY A 212 -8.32 -27.12 -5.94
CA GLY A 212 -9.20 -28.22 -6.34
C GLY A 212 -10.46 -28.26 -5.47
N ASN A 213 -10.62 -29.33 -4.70
CA ASN A 213 -11.76 -29.53 -3.80
C ASN A 213 -11.50 -29.02 -2.36
N SER A 214 -10.30 -28.50 -2.06
CA SER A 214 -9.97 -27.98 -0.75
C SER A 214 -10.40 -26.51 -0.62
N PRO A 215 -11.20 -26.15 0.39
CA PRO A 215 -11.61 -24.76 0.62
C PRO A 215 -10.41 -23.88 0.96
N GLY A 216 -10.45 -22.63 0.52
CA GLY A 216 -9.49 -21.60 0.92
C GLY A 216 -9.90 -20.95 2.25
N TYR A 217 -8.94 -20.29 2.90
CA TYR A 217 -9.12 -19.68 4.21
C TYR A 217 -8.36 -18.37 4.33
N THR A 218 -8.99 -17.37 4.94
CA THR A 218 -8.31 -16.23 5.54
C THR A 218 -8.33 -16.42 7.04
N ILE A 219 -7.15 -16.35 7.65
CA ILE A 219 -6.93 -16.62 9.06
C ILE A 219 -6.22 -15.42 9.67
N VAL A 220 -6.67 -14.96 10.83
CA VAL A 220 -6.00 -13.90 11.58
C VAL A 220 -5.54 -14.50 12.90
N TYR A 221 -4.28 -14.24 13.23
CA TYR A 221 -3.67 -14.57 14.51
C TYR A 221 -3.23 -13.28 15.19
N LYS A 222 -3.41 -13.21 16.50
CA LYS A 222 -2.76 -12.20 17.35
C LYS A 222 -1.32 -12.67 17.64
N LEU A 223 -0.34 -11.77 17.57
CA LEU A 223 1.07 -12.14 17.83
C LEU A 223 1.30 -12.68 19.25
N SER A 224 0.52 -12.22 20.23
CA SER A 224 0.47 -12.70 21.62
C SER A 224 -0.06 -14.13 21.78
N GLN A 225 -0.69 -14.71 20.74
CA GLN A 225 -1.06 -16.12 20.75
C GLN A 225 0.11 -17.05 20.43
N PHE A 226 1.24 -16.51 19.95
CA PHE A 226 2.43 -17.28 19.63
C PHE A 226 3.32 -17.39 20.87
N VAL A 227 3.93 -18.56 21.05
CA VAL A 227 4.88 -18.82 22.13
C VAL A 227 6.28 -18.44 21.66
N GLU A 228 7.03 -17.75 22.53
CA GLU A 228 8.45 -17.51 22.32
C GLU A 228 9.25 -18.79 22.63
N LEU A 229 10.09 -19.20 21.69
CA LEU A 229 10.98 -20.34 21.76
C LEU A 229 12.42 -19.88 21.97
N SER A 230 13.20 -20.70 22.68
CA SER A 230 14.65 -20.54 22.78
C SER A 230 15.36 -20.86 21.45
N SER A 231 16.60 -20.40 21.28
CA SER A 231 17.41 -20.68 20.08
C SER A 231 17.59 -22.18 19.82
N ALA A 232 17.67 -23.00 20.88
CA ALA A 232 17.77 -24.46 20.75
C ALA A 232 16.46 -25.09 20.22
N GLU A 233 15.30 -24.63 20.72
CA GLU A 233 13.98 -25.08 20.25
C GLU A 233 13.70 -24.63 18.80
N LEU A 234 14.20 -23.45 18.40
CA LEU A 234 14.14 -22.98 17.00
C LEU A 234 14.93 -23.89 16.06
N GLU A 235 16.17 -24.24 16.42
CA GLU A 235 17.02 -25.11 15.59
C GLU A 235 16.48 -26.55 15.54
N GLU A 236 15.94 -27.08 16.63
CA GLU A 236 15.25 -28.38 16.65
C GLU A 236 14.02 -28.38 15.71
N GLY A 237 13.24 -27.30 15.72
CA GLY A 237 12.11 -27.10 14.81
C GLY A 237 12.55 -27.04 13.34
N ARG A 238 13.64 -26.33 13.03
CA ARG A 238 14.19 -26.22 11.67
C ARG A 238 14.76 -27.54 11.14
N ALA A 239 15.46 -28.30 11.98
CA ALA A 239 16.10 -29.56 11.59
C ALA A 239 15.11 -30.71 11.36
N THR A 240 13.88 -30.62 11.89
CA THR A 240 12.90 -31.70 11.80
C THR A 240 11.85 -31.45 10.70
N ASN A 241 12.04 -32.11 9.55
CA ASN A 241 11.04 -32.16 8.47
C ASN A 241 9.74 -32.90 8.84
N LYS A 242 9.62 -33.45 10.04
CA LYS A 242 8.41 -34.09 10.57
C LYS A 242 7.92 -33.30 11.77
N LYS A 243 6.61 -33.05 11.87
CA LYS A 243 5.93 -32.42 13.02
C LYS A 243 6.62 -32.86 14.33
N PRO A 244 7.43 -32.02 15.00
CA PRO A 244 8.12 -32.46 16.20
C PRO A 244 7.08 -32.67 17.27
N ALA A 245 6.71 -33.93 17.52
CA ALA A 245 5.68 -34.32 18.48
C ALA A 245 5.97 -33.79 19.90
N ALA A 246 7.23 -33.49 20.20
CA ALA A 246 7.69 -32.95 21.48
C ALA A 246 7.29 -31.47 21.74
N ILE A 247 7.09 -30.67 20.69
CA ILE A 247 6.75 -29.24 20.80
C ILE A 247 5.48 -28.86 20.01
N ALA A 248 4.83 -29.83 19.36
CA ALA A 248 3.62 -29.61 18.55
C ALA A 248 2.49 -28.89 19.31
N ASP A 249 2.26 -29.24 20.57
CA ASP A 249 1.22 -28.62 21.42
C ASP A 249 1.57 -27.18 21.83
N LYS A 250 2.87 -26.80 21.82
CA LYS A 250 3.31 -25.41 22.02
C LYS A 250 3.23 -24.57 20.74
N ILE A 251 3.27 -25.23 19.58
CA ILE A 251 3.48 -24.61 18.27
C ILE A 251 2.16 -24.38 17.51
N MET A 252 1.13 -25.19 17.75
CA MET A 252 -0.15 -25.09 17.03
C MET A 252 -1.06 -24.04 17.68
N VAL A 253 -1.13 -22.84 17.10
CA VAL A 253 -1.93 -21.73 17.62
C VAL A 253 -3.36 -21.77 17.05
N LYS A 254 -4.38 -21.59 17.90
CA LYS A 254 -5.77 -21.43 17.44
C LYS A 254 -5.97 -20.05 16.79
N PRO A 255 -6.60 -19.95 15.61
CA PRO A 255 -6.92 -18.67 15.00
C PRO A 255 -7.69 -17.73 15.93
N TYR A 256 -7.33 -16.44 15.91
CA TYR A 256 -8.12 -15.40 16.57
C TYR A 256 -9.46 -15.18 15.84
N MET A 257 -9.41 -15.14 14.51
CA MET A 257 -10.59 -15.23 13.63
C MET A 257 -10.21 -15.94 12.34
N HIS A 258 -11.18 -16.55 11.67
CA HIS A 258 -10.97 -17.16 10.36
C HIS A 258 -12.26 -17.06 9.54
N SER A 259 -12.12 -17.08 8.22
CA SER A 259 -13.22 -17.08 7.27
C SER A 259 -12.86 -17.95 6.08
N THR A 260 -13.82 -18.72 5.56
CA THR A 260 -13.64 -19.46 4.30
C THR A 260 -13.64 -18.47 3.13
N THR A 261 -12.68 -18.64 2.22
CA THR A 261 -12.56 -17.82 1.02
C THR A 261 -13.14 -18.56 -0.18
N ALA A 262 -13.52 -17.81 -1.22
CA ALA A 262 -13.87 -18.40 -2.50
C ALA A 262 -12.61 -18.84 -3.25
N VAL A 263 -12.83 -19.53 -4.38
CA VAL A 263 -11.77 -19.87 -5.32
C VAL A 263 -11.23 -18.61 -5.95
N CYS A 264 -9.97 -18.30 -5.66
CA CYS A 264 -9.29 -17.11 -6.14
C CYS A 264 -7.81 -17.41 -6.40
N ASP A 265 -7.23 -16.65 -7.32
CA ASP A 265 -5.83 -16.73 -7.72
C ASP A 265 -4.98 -15.69 -6.98
N VAL A 266 -5.60 -14.56 -6.61
CA VAL A 266 -4.91 -13.42 -6.02
C VAL A 266 -5.71 -12.83 -4.86
N PHE A 267 -4.99 -12.47 -3.80
CA PHE A 267 -5.50 -11.66 -2.70
C PHE A 267 -4.91 -10.25 -2.77
N VAL A 268 -5.74 -9.23 -2.55
CA VAL A 268 -5.27 -7.84 -2.33
C VAL A 268 -5.72 -7.39 -0.94
N PHE A 269 -4.74 -7.18 -0.06
CA PHE A 269 -4.94 -6.78 1.33
C PHE A 269 -4.76 -5.27 1.49
N LYS A 270 -5.64 -4.59 2.24
CA LYS A 270 -5.44 -3.21 2.71
C LYS A 270 -5.90 -3.05 4.17
N PRO A 271 -5.02 -2.71 5.12
CA PRO A 271 -5.40 -2.46 6.51
C PRO A 271 -6.04 -1.07 6.69
N GLY A 272 -6.99 -0.96 7.62
CA GLY A 272 -7.49 0.34 8.10
C GLY A 272 -6.42 1.13 8.85
N GLU A 273 -6.62 2.44 9.01
CA GLU A 273 -5.60 3.34 9.58
C GLU A 273 -5.37 3.10 11.08
N SER A 274 -6.40 2.65 11.82
CA SER A 274 -6.30 2.19 13.22
C SER A 274 -5.66 0.83 13.39
N GLY A 275 -5.64 0.01 12.33
CA GLY A 275 -5.32 -1.41 12.40
C GLY A 275 -6.44 -2.30 12.97
N ALA A 276 -7.61 -1.76 13.32
CA ALA A 276 -8.72 -2.52 13.93
C ALA A 276 -9.55 -3.36 12.94
N TRP A 277 -9.34 -3.15 11.64
CA TRP A 277 -10.05 -3.81 10.56
C TRP A 277 -9.21 -3.78 9.28
N PHE A 278 -9.58 -4.60 8.30
CA PHE A 278 -8.94 -4.59 6.98
C PHE A 278 -9.91 -5.00 5.87
N LEU A 279 -9.52 -4.67 4.64
CA LEU A 279 -10.16 -5.13 3.43
C LEU A 279 -9.32 -6.22 2.78
N LEU A 280 -10.01 -7.27 2.34
CA LEU A 280 -9.42 -8.34 1.54
C LEU A 280 -10.23 -8.50 0.26
N LEU A 281 -9.57 -8.28 -0.88
CA LEU A 281 -10.13 -8.55 -2.19
C LEU A 281 -9.62 -9.91 -2.69
N GLU A 282 -10.54 -10.84 -2.85
CA GLU A 282 -10.32 -12.12 -3.54
C GLU A 282 -10.53 -11.88 -5.04
N LYS A 283 -9.55 -12.22 -5.88
CA LYS A 283 -9.65 -12.13 -7.34
C LYS A 283 -9.44 -13.49 -7.98
N THR A 284 -10.34 -13.86 -8.88
CA THR A 284 -10.21 -15.02 -9.74
C THR A 284 -9.94 -14.51 -11.15
N ASP A 285 -8.81 -14.85 -11.75
CA ASP A 285 -8.46 -14.45 -13.10
C ASP A 285 -8.82 -15.60 -14.06
N VAL A 286 -9.88 -15.44 -14.86
CA VAL A 286 -10.23 -16.41 -15.89
C VAL A 286 -9.62 -15.95 -17.21
N ASP A 287 -8.53 -16.60 -17.64
CA ASP A 287 -8.05 -16.48 -19.01
C ASP A 287 -8.95 -17.30 -19.94
N THR A 288 -9.85 -16.61 -20.64
CA THR A 288 -10.59 -17.20 -21.76
C THR A 288 -9.94 -16.78 -23.07
N SER A 289 -8.68 -17.16 -23.29
CA SER A 289 -7.90 -16.91 -24.51
C SER A 289 -8.58 -17.32 -25.82
N LYS A 290 -9.69 -18.09 -25.78
CA LYS A 290 -10.54 -18.37 -26.95
C LYS A 290 -11.57 -17.28 -27.29
N ALA A 291 -11.85 -16.34 -26.38
CA ALA A 291 -12.89 -15.31 -26.53
C ALA A 291 -12.37 -13.87 -26.47
N ASN A 292 -11.05 -13.65 -26.40
CA ASN A 292 -10.41 -12.33 -26.26
C ASN A 292 -10.96 -11.47 -25.10
N ASN A 293 -11.41 -12.12 -24.03
CA ASN A 293 -12.06 -11.46 -22.91
C ASN A 293 -11.46 -11.98 -21.59
N TYR A 294 -10.88 -11.06 -20.80
CA TYR A 294 -10.49 -11.30 -19.42
C TYR A 294 -11.69 -10.97 -18.53
N TYR A 295 -12.36 -11.99 -17.98
CA TYR A 295 -13.46 -11.78 -17.04
C TYR A 295 -13.24 -12.63 -15.80
N GLY A 296 -12.76 -11.97 -14.75
CA GLY A 296 -12.59 -12.56 -13.43
C GLY A 296 -13.78 -12.34 -12.50
N GLY A 297 -13.86 -13.15 -11.44
CA GLY A 297 -14.73 -12.89 -10.29
C GLY A 297 -13.96 -12.09 -9.24
N THR A 298 -14.66 -11.25 -8.48
CA THR A 298 -14.04 -10.61 -7.31
C THR A 298 -14.99 -10.58 -6.12
N ILE A 299 -14.44 -10.81 -4.93
CA ILE A 299 -15.16 -10.68 -3.66
C ILE A 299 -14.36 -9.78 -2.74
N LEU A 300 -14.90 -8.61 -2.42
CA LEU A 300 -14.34 -7.74 -1.39
C LEU A 300 -15.00 -8.05 -0.05
N ARG A 301 -14.18 -8.35 0.95
CA ARG A 301 -14.59 -8.58 2.33
C ARG A 301 -13.97 -7.55 3.25
N HIS A 302 -14.75 -7.14 4.25
CA HIS A 302 -14.33 -6.36 5.40
C HIS A 302 -14.18 -7.30 6.58
N PHE A 303 -12.97 -7.35 7.14
CA PHE A 303 -12.65 -8.10 8.35
C PHE A 303 -12.54 -7.12 9.51
N CYS A 304 -13.42 -7.26 10.49
CA CYS A 304 -13.39 -6.49 11.72
C CYS A 304 -12.73 -7.33 12.83
N ILE A 305 -11.55 -6.89 13.28
CA ILE A 305 -10.75 -7.60 14.29
C ILE A 305 -11.40 -7.43 15.68
N ILE A 306 -11.91 -6.23 15.98
CA ILE A 306 -12.60 -5.94 17.25
C ILE A 306 -13.81 -6.85 17.44
N ASN A 307 -14.69 -6.90 16.44
CA ASN A 307 -15.93 -7.67 16.54
C ASN A 307 -15.75 -9.15 16.19
N LYS A 308 -14.56 -9.56 15.71
CA LYS A 308 -14.31 -10.87 15.08
C LYS A 308 -15.34 -11.20 13.98
N ALA A 309 -15.73 -10.19 13.22
CA ALA A 309 -16.78 -10.29 12.22
C ALA A 309 -16.21 -10.17 10.81
N THR A 310 -16.76 -10.92 9.87
CA THR A 310 -16.47 -10.75 8.44
C THR A 310 -17.74 -10.33 7.73
N THR A 311 -17.65 -9.24 6.97
CA THR A 311 -18.78 -8.70 6.20
C THR A 311 -18.40 -8.67 4.73
N THR A 312 -19.23 -9.27 3.89
CA THR A 312 -19.09 -9.20 2.44
C THR A 312 -19.53 -7.81 1.96
N VAL A 313 -18.60 -7.04 1.38
CA VAL A 313 -18.82 -5.64 0.96
C VAL A 313 -19.48 -5.57 -0.42
N THR A 314 -19.08 -6.47 -1.32
CA THR A 314 -19.65 -6.64 -2.67
C THR A 314 -20.46 -7.91 -2.77
N ASP A 315 -21.54 -7.92 -3.55
CA ASP A 315 -22.44 -9.07 -3.76
C ASP A 315 -21.80 -10.36 -4.35
N GLY A 316 -20.49 -10.36 -4.58
CA GLY A 316 -19.72 -11.46 -5.18
C GLY A 316 -19.99 -11.67 -6.67
N LYS A 317 -20.88 -10.87 -7.27
CA LYS A 317 -21.22 -10.89 -8.69
C LYS A 317 -20.64 -9.68 -9.43
N SER A 318 -20.50 -8.58 -8.72
CA SER A 318 -19.99 -7.31 -9.23
C SER A 318 -18.47 -7.27 -9.16
N TYR A 319 -17.82 -7.12 -10.32
CA TYR A 319 -16.37 -6.94 -10.40
C TYR A 319 -15.93 -5.67 -9.68
N VAL A 320 -14.94 -5.75 -8.79
CA VAL A 320 -14.32 -4.62 -8.10
C VAL A 320 -13.18 -4.11 -8.96
N HIS A 321 -13.36 -2.90 -9.49
CA HIS A 321 -12.35 -2.22 -10.29
C HIS A 321 -11.22 -1.68 -9.41
N ASP A 322 -11.59 -1.00 -8.32
CA ASP A 322 -10.65 -0.46 -7.35
C ASP A 322 -11.31 -0.20 -6.00
N PHE A 323 -10.51 -0.11 -4.94
CA PHE A 323 -10.93 0.27 -3.60
C PHE A 323 -9.80 1.00 -2.88
N SER A 324 -10.12 2.00 -2.07
CA SER A 324 -9.12 2.72 -1.29
C SER A 324 -9.65 3.17 0.05
N ILE A 325 -8.80 3.06 1.07
CA ILE A 325 -9.03 3.56 2.42
C ILE A 325 -8.60 5.02 2.44
N LYS A 326 -9.38 5.87 3.11
CA LYS A 326 -9.06 7.29 3.31
C LYS A 326 -7.90 7.39 4.30
N PRO A 327 -6.77 8.01 3.92
CA PRO A 327 -5.68 8.23 4.86
C PRO A 327 -6.10 9.24 5.94
N LEU A 328 -5.50 9.12 7.13
CA LEU A 328 -5.59 10.16 8.15
C LEU A 328 -4.66 11.33 7.81
N ALA A 329 -5.03 12.53 8.25
CA ALA A 329 -4.13 13.67 8.19
C ALA A 329 -2.85 13.36 8.98
N PRO A 330 -1.66 13.86 8.56
CA PRO A 330 -0.40 13.58 9.25
C PRO A 330 -0.44 13.84 10.77
N SER A 331 -1.05 14.94 11.21
CA SER A 331 -1.23 15.27 12.63
C SER A 331 -2.07 14.25 13.42
N ASP A 332 -3.10 13.72 12.78
CA ASP A 332 -4.01 12.74 13.38
C ASP A 332 -3.33 11.37 13.43
N ARG A 333 -2.53 11.04 12.41
CA ARG A 333 -1.71 9.83 12.38
C ARG A 333 -0.67 9.83 13.48
N ASP A 334 0.00 10.94 13.75
CA ASP A 334 0.96 11.07 14.85
C ASP A 334 0.29 10.89 16.22
N SER A 335 -0.87 11.52 16.39
CA SER A 335 -1.67 11.41 17.62
C SER A 335 -2.09 9.96 17.87
N LEU A 336 -2.54 9.29 16.80
CA LEU A 336 -2.90 7.89 16.78
C LEU A 336 -1.66 7.01 17.07
N ALA A 337 -0.54 7.21 16.38
CA ALA A 337 0.71 6.44 16.57
C ALA A 337 1.32 6.59 17.97
N SER A 338 1.16 7.76 18.61
CA SER A 338 1.67 8.01 19.97
C SER A 338 0.92 7.24 21.06
N GLY A 339 -0.20 6.57 20.73
CA GLY A 339 -1.05 5.87 21.69
C GLY A 339 -1.71 6.79 22.73
N ASN A 340 -1.57 8.12 22.57
CA ASN A 340 -2.18 9.12 23.44
C ASN A 340 -3.64 9.35 23.07
N THR A 341 -4.42 8.27 23.17
CA THR A 341 -5.83 8.20 22.76
C THR A 341 -6.77 8.22 23.96
N SER A 342 -6.30 8.68 25.13
CA SER A 342 -7.09 8.77 26.37
C SER A 342 -8.35 9.63 26.24
N SER A 343 -8.50 10.37 25.13
CA SER A 343 -9.66 11.18 24.76
C SER A 343 -10.48 10.65 23.56
N MET A 344 -10.05 9.60 22.85
CA MET A 344 -10.78 9.10 21.65
C MET A 344 -11.80 8.03 22.02
N ASN A 345 -12.97 8.47 22.51
CA ASN A 345 -14.13 7.58 22.70
C ASN A 345 -14.70 7.05 21.37
N LYS A 346 -14.36 7.70 20.25
CA LYS A 346 -14.84 7.38 18.91
C LYS A 346 -13.77 7.69 17.86
N LEU A 347 -13.50 6.74 16.95
CA LEU A 347 -12.73 6.95 15.73
C LEU A 347 -13.61 6.64 14.52
N VAL A 348 -13.51 7.43 13.46
CA VAL A 348 -14.27 7.24 12.24
C VAL A 348 -13.32 7.13 11.07
N GLU A 349 -13.34 5.98 10.41
CA GLU A 349 -12.57 5.72 9.19
C GLU A 349 -13.51 5.53 8.00
N MET A 350 -12.97 5.67 6.80
CA MET A 350 -13.73 5.56 5.56
C MET A 350 -12.95 4.80 4.51
N PHE A 351 -13.67 4.06 3.66
CA PHE A 351 -13.13 3.57 2.40
C PHE A 351 -14.14 3.71 1.28
N VAL A 352 -13.64 3.72 0.05
CA VAL A 352 -14.43 3.81 -1.18
C VAL A 352 -14.20 2.57 -2.03
N VAL A 353 -15.26 2.10 -2.67
CA VAL A 353 -15.26 0.95 -3.57
C VAL A 353 -15.88 1.34 -4.90
N THR A 354 -15.20 0.99 -6.00
CA THR A 354 -15.69 1.11 -7.37
C THR A 354 -15.95 -0.29 -7.92
N CYS A 355 -17.22 -0.64 -8.18
CA CYS A 355 -17.58 -1.99 -8.59
C CYS A 355 -18.77 -2.05 -9.57
N GLY A 356 -18.91 -3.19 -10.25
CA GLY A 356 -20.02 -3.50 -11.16
C GLY A 356 -19.70 -3.29 -12.64
N VAL A 357 -20.73 -3.34 -13.47
CA VAL A 357 -20.62 -3.17 -14.93
C VAL A 357 -20.34 -1.73 -15.32
N VAL A 358 -19.69 -1.50 -16.45
CA VAL A 358 -19.36 -0.16 -16.92
C VAL A 358 -20.64 0.59 -17.37
N PRO A 359 -20.90 1.84 -16.90
CA PRO A 359 -20.11 2.60 -15.92
C PRO A 359 -20.31 2.07 -14.49
N PRO A 360 -19.23 1.74 -13.75
CA PRO A 360 -19.35 1.13 -12.45
C PRO A 360 -19.95 2.07 -11.42
N LYS A 361 -20.47 1.45 -10.36
CA LYS A 361 -21.00 2.14 -9.18
C LYS A 361 -19.87 2.48 -8.22
N VAL A 362 -19.90 3.70 -7.68
CA VAL A 362 -18.96 4.14 -6.65
C VAL A 362 -19.70 4.32 -5.32
N CYS A 363 -19.24 3.66 -4.27
CA CYS A 363 -19.84 3.71 -2.92
C CYS A 363 -18.76 4.02 -1.87
N SER A 364 -19.09 4.86 -0.87
CA SER A 364 -18.31 4.94 0.37
C SER A 364 -18.92 4.06 1.46
N TYR A 365 -18.05 3.65 2.37
CA TYR A 365 -18.37 2.95 3.60
C TYR A 365 -17.63 3.63 4.74
N VAL A 366 -18.29 3.72 5.88
CA VAL A 366 -17.75 4.31 7.10
C VAL A 366 -17.62 3.20 8.14
N VAL A 367 -16.45 3.14 8.76
CA VAL A 367 -16.16 2.28 9.91
C VAL A 367 -16.09 3.16 11.14
N THR A 368 -17.08 3.03 12.01
CA THR A 368 -17.12 3.75 13.29
C THR A 368 -16.63 2.83 14.39
N LEU A 369 -15.52 3.18 15.02
CA LEU A 369 -15.02 2.52 16.21
C LEU A 369 -15.46 3.31 17.45
N THR A 370 -16.04 2.63 18.43
CA THR A 370 -16.53 3.24 19.68
C THR A 370 -16.05 2.47 20.90
N ASN A 371 -16.05 3.13 22.05
CA ASN A 371 -15.65 2.55 23.34
C ASN A 371 -14.26 1.92 23.28
N LEU A 372 -13.33 2.63 22.64
CA LEU A 372 -11.95 2.21 22.44
C LEU A 372 -11.15 2.12 23.76
N ASP A 373 -11.80 2.35 24.90
CA ASP A 373 -11.28 2.15 26.24
C ASP A 373 -11.41 0.67 26.66
N ARG A 374 -10.31 -0.07 26.49
CA ARG A 374 -9.95 -1.41 27.03
C ARG A 374 -10.99 -2.55 26.99
N LYS A 375 -12.24 -2.42 27.46
CA LYS A 375 -13.16 -3.56 27.66
C LYS A 375 -14.35 -3.66 26.70
N ASN A 376 -14.83 -2.56 26.11
CA ASN A 376 -16.10 -2.57 25.36
C ASN A 376 -16.00 -2.06 23.92
N ALA A 377 -14.80 -2.12 23.33
CA ALA A 377 -14.57 -1.66 21.97
C ALA A 377 -15.49 -2.37 20.99
N SER A 378 -16.13 -1.59 20.12
CA SER A 378 -16.99 -2.08 19.05
C SER A 378 -16.70 -1.33 17.76
N ALA A 379 -16.95 -1.99 16.64
CA ALA A 379 -16.90 -1.36 15.32
C ALA A 379 -18.25 -1.51 14.61
N GLU A 380 -18.68 -0.47 13.92
CA GLU A 380 -19.86 -0.52 13.05
C GLU A 380 -19.43 -0.18 11.62
N LEU A 381 -19.78 -1.05 10.68
CA LEU A 381 -19.62 -0.78 9.25
C LEU A 381 -20.96 -0.30 8.69
N GLN A 382 -21.00 0.94 8.26
CA GLN A 382 -22.16 1.53 7.61
C GLN A 382 -21.84 1.84 6.15
N LYS A 383 -22.76 1.48 5.25
CA LYS A 383 -22.73 2.02 3.89
C LYS A 383 -23.19 3.48 3.94
N ASP A 384 -22.32 4.38 3.53
CA ASP A 384 -22.48 5.81 3.75
C ASP A 384 -23.10 6.49 2.52
N ILE A 385 -22.32 6.73 1.46
CA ILE A 385 -22.77 7.47 0.28
C ILE A 385 -22.72 6.58 -0.96
N ASN A 386 -23.79 6.64 -1.75
CA ASN A 386 -23.79 6.15 -3.12
C ASN A 386 -23.53 7.32 -4.06
N PHE A 387 -22.33 7.40 -4.63
CA PHE A 387 -22.00 8.43 -5.61
C PHE A 387 -22.68 8.18 -6.97
N GLY A 388 -23.26 7.00 -7.17
CA GLY A 388 -23.92 6.60 -8.40
C GLY A 388 -22.97 5.92 -9.38
N ASN A 389 -23.42 5.80 -10.64
CA ASN A 389 -22.63 5.18 -11.69
C ASN A 389 -21.74 6.23 -12.37
N MET A 390 -20.44 5.99 -12.40
CA MET A 390 -19.45 6.88 -12.98
C MET A 390 -18.51 6.09 -13.89
N PRO A 391 -18.08 6.64 -15.04
CA PRO A 391 -17.13 5.98 -15.93
C PRO A 391 -15.68 6.11 -15.39
N THR A 392 -15.48 5.65 -14.15
CA THR A 392 -14.23 5.67 -13.40
C THR A 392 -13.93 4.27 -12.86
N ASN A 393 -12.67 3.84 -12.84
CA ASN A 393 -12.22 2.53 -12.37
C ASN A 393 -10.98 2.60 -11.47
N SER A 394 -10.52 3.80 -11.12
CA SER A 394 -9.38 4.03 -10.23
C SER A 394 -9.67 5.16 -9.26
N THR A 395 -9.11 5.06 -8.05
CA THR A 395 -9.30 5.95 -6.93
C THR A 395 -7.96 6.39 -6.34
N SER A 396 -7.86 7.61 -5.86
CA SER A 396 -6.69 8.12 -5.14
C SER A 396 -7.10 9.20 -4.14
N TRP A 397 -6.42 9.27 -3.00
CA TRP A 397 -6.65 10.28 -1.98
C TRP A 397 -5.53 11.30 -1.94
N ASP A 398 -5.82 12.53 -1.53
CA ASP A 398 -4.76 13.44 -1.10
C ASP A 398 -4.15 12.95 0.21
N VAL A 399 -2.95 13.43 0.52
CA VAL A 399 -2.17 12.97 1.70
C VAL A 399 -2.95 13.15 3.01
N ALA A 400 -3.79 14.19 3.10
CA ALA A 400 -4.58 14.48 4.28
C ALA A 400 -6.00 13.86 4.27
N GLY A 401 -6.37 13.09 3.24
CA GLY A 401 -7.69 12.46 3.11
C GLY A 401 -8.86 13.45 2.97
N ARG A 402 -8.59 14.69 2.58
CA ARG A 402 -9.58 15.74 2.32
C ARG A 402 -10.27 15.55 0.96
N TYR A 403 -9.53 15.06 -0.03
CA TYR A 403 -9.98 14.94 -1.41
C TYR A 403 -9.83 13.52 -1.95
N LEU A 404 -10.85 13.09 -2.67
CA LEU A 404 -10.90 11.84 -3.40
C LEU A 404 -10.90 12.16 -4.90
N LEU A 405 -9.93 11.60 -5.61
CA LEU A 405 -9.86 11.60 -7.06
C LEU A 405 -10.39 10.26 -7.59
N LEU A 406 -11.47 10.33 -8.38
CA LEU A 406 -11.99 9.20 -9.16
C LEU A 406 -11.56 9.37 -10.62
N ARG A 407 -11.02 8.32 -11.23
CA ARG A 407 -10.48 8.36 -12.60
C ARG A 407 -10.92 7.16 -13.42
N GLY A 408 -11.20 7.39 -14.70
CA GLY A 408 -11.31 6.35 -15.71
C GLY A 408 -9.97 6.11 -16.39
N GLU A 409 -9.24 5.09 -15.99
CA GLU A 409 -8.02 4.61 -16.62
C GLU A 409 -8.32 3.56 -17.72
N ALA A 410 -7.27 3.00 -18.35
CA ALA A 410 -7.28 1.98 -19.40
C ALA A 410 -8.63 1.26 -19.63
N GLY A 411 -9.19 1.41 -20.84
CA GLY A 411 -10.52 0.87 -21.19
C GLY A 411 -11.69 1.82 -20.87
N MET A 412 -11.44 2.92 -20.15
CA MET A 412 -12.40 4.01 -19.93
C MET A 412 -12.03 5.28 -20.68
N ASN A 413 -12.95 6.25 -20.70
CA ASN A 413 -12.81 7.48 -21.47
C ASN A 413 -11.92 8.56 -20.82
N GLY A 414 -11.26 8.31 -19.69
CA GLY A 414 -10.47 9.34 -19.00
C GLY A 414 -11.26 10.26 -18.07
N ASP A 415 -12.52 9.95 -17.75
CA ASP A 415 -13.34 10.79 -16.86
C ASP A 415 -12.64 10.93 -15.50
N SER A 416 -12.42 12.16 -15.07
CA SER A 416 -11.71 12.48 -13.84
C SER A 416 -12.58 13.40 -12.99
N ARG A 417 -12.69 13.07 -11.70
CA ARG A 417 -13.57 13.76 -10.76
C ARG A 417 -12.88 13.95 -9.43
N ILE A 418 -12.91 15.18 -8.93
CA ILE A 418 -12.44 15.47 -7.58
C ILE A 418 -13.66 15.67 -6.70
N LEU A 419 -13.70 14.92 -5.62
CA LEU A 419 -14.77 14.90 -4.64
C LEU A 419 -14.18 15.21 -3.26
N ARG A 420 -14.99 15.81 -2.41
CA ARG A 420 -14.77 15.85 -0.96
C ARG A 420 -15.81 14.96 -0.31
N PRO A 421 -15.42 13.77 0.17
CA PRO A 421 -16.32 12.92 0.93
C PRO A 421 -16.50 13.49 2.34
N ILE A 422 -17.75 13.76 2.72
CA ILE A 422 -18.13 14.26 4.05
C ILE A 422 -18.87 13.14 4.77
N ILE A 423 -18.51 12.89 6.04
CA ILE A 423 -19.24 11.98 6.94
C ILE A 423 -20.23 12.82 7.72
N ASN A 424 -21.53 12.51 7.64
CA ASN A 424 -22.60 13.23 8.33
C ASN A 424 -22.76 14.72 7.93
N ASN A 425 -22.72 15.07 6.63
CA ASN A 425 -23.51 16.15 5.98
C ASN A 425 -23.08 16.45 4.52
N GLU A 426 -23.42 15.52 3.63
CA GLU A 426 -23.42 15.58 2.16
C GLU A 426 -22.06 15.76 1.42
N PRO A 427 -21.70 14.86 0.47
CA PRO A 427 -20.47 14.99 -0.31
C PRO A 427 -20.48 16.23 -1.23
N LYS A 428 -19.31 16.82 -1.45
CA LYS A 428 -19.12 17.92 -2.40
C LYS A 428 -18.35 17.45 -3.63
N TYR A 429 -18.75 17.98 -4.76
CA TYR A 429 -18.10 17.85 -6.04
C TYR A 429 -17.29 19.10 -6.34
N LEU A 430 -15.99 18.94 -6.57
CA LEU A 430 -15.10 20.07 -6.82
C LEU A 430 -14.92 20.29 -8.32
N ALA A 431 -14.53 19.23 -9.05
CA ALA A 431 -14.18 19.37 -10.46
C ALA A 431 -14.48 18.11 -11.26
N LYS A 432 -14.85 18.33 -12.54
CA LYS A 432 -15.03 17.31 -13.57
C LYS A 432 -14.16 17.66 -14.76
N GLY A 433 -13.44 16.69 -15.27
CA GLY A 433 -12.67 16.82 -16.50
C GLY A 433 -12.55 15.49 -17.21
N THR A 434 -12.11 15.52 -18.47
CA THR A 434 -11.71 14.31 -19.19
C THR A 434 -10.22 14.41 -19.47
N ILE A 435 -9.45 13.47 -18.94
CA ILE A 435 -8.01 13.40 -19.08
C ILE A 435 -7.69 12.05 -19.72
N HIS A 436 -7.35 12.08 -21.00
CA HIS A 436 -7.16 10.88 -21.81
C HIS A 436 -5.79 10.24 -21.59
N SER A 437 -5.74 8.91 -21.75
CA SER A 437 -4.48 8.16 -21.90
C SER A 437 -3.47 8.39 -20.77
N ARG A 438 -3.91 8.29 -19.51
CA ARG A 438 -3.04 8.37 -18.33
C ARG A 438 -3.10 7.08 -17.52
N THR A 439 -1.96 6.72 -16.91
CA THR A 439 -1.76 5.42 -16.24
C THR A 439 -1.88 5.49 -14.73
N HIS A 440 -1.58 6.64 -14.15
CA HIS A 440 -1.56 6.90 -12.72
C HIS A 440 -1.80 8.40 -12.50
N ALA A 441 -2.28 8.76 -11.32
CA ALA A 441 -2.23 10.15 -10.85
C ALA A 441 -2.02 10.22 -9.34
N LEU A 442 -1.41 11.32 -8.90
CA LEU A 442 -1.00 11.55 -7.52
C LEU A 442 -1.32 12.99 -7.14
N PHE A 443 -1.79 13.20 -5.92
CA PHE A 443 -1.86 14.55 -5.35
C PHE A 443 -0.47 15.01 -4.93
N SER A 444 -0.23 16.31 -5.07
CA SER A 444 0.86 17.00 -4.37
C SER A 444 0.72 16.82 -2.85
N PRO A 445 1.83 16.81 -2.09
CA PRO A 445 1.82 16.75 -0.62
C PRO A 445 0.91 17.78 0.04
N ARG A 446 0.84 19.00 -0.51
CA ARG A 446 -0.05 20.07 -0.04
C ARG A 446 -1.52 19.88 -0.42
N GLY A 447 -1.80 19.10 -1.45
CA GLY A 447 -3.13 18.91 -2.02
C GLY A 447 -3.66 20.08 -2.85
N ASP A 448 -2.78 20.88 -3.47
CA ASP A 448 -3.13 22.01 -4.37
C ASP A 448 -3.02 21.67 -5.87
N ALA A 449 -2.27 20.62 -6.20
CA ALA A 449 -2.10 20.14 -7.57
C ALA A 449 -2.20 18.61 -7.65
N ILE A 450 -2.50 18.13 -8.87
CA ILE A 450 -2.58 16.72 -9.22
C ILE A 450 -1.66 16.46 -10.41
N MET A 451 -0.77 15.49 -10.29
CA MET A 451 0.07 15.02 -11.39
C MET A 451 -0.52 13.76 -11.98
N TYR A 452 -0.78 13.76 -13.29
CA TYR A 452 -1.04 12.57 -14.08
C TYR A 452 0.22 12.14 -14.81
N LEU A 453 0.43 10.84 -14.96
CA LEU A 453 1.59 10.31 -15.65
C LEU A 453 1.26 9.15 -16.59
N VAL A 454 2.08 9.00 -17.63
CA VAL A 454 2.08 7.89 -18.59
C VAL A 454 3.41 7.18 -18.49
N THR A 455 3.41 5.92 -18.04
CA THR A 455 4.64 5.15 -17.85
C THR A 455 4.80 3.98 -18.82
N LYS A 456 6.05 3.71 -19.18
CA LYS A 456 6.49 2.44 -19.76
C LYS A 456 6.50 1.36 -18.66
N PRO A 457 6.13 0.09 -18.94
CA PRO A 457 5.77 -0.49 -20.23
C PRO A 457 4.30 -0.37 -20.60
N ARG A 458 3.47 0.30 -19.81
CA ARG A 458 2.01 0.24 -19.96
C ARG A 458 1.52 0.93 -21.23
N PHE A 459 2.17 2.03 -21.62
CA PHE A 459 2.07 2.61 -22.96
C PHE A 459 3.47 2.91 -23.49
N THR A 460 3.71 2.57 -24.75
CA THR A 460 4.99 2.85 -25.45
C THR A 460 5.03 4.24 -26.08
N VAL A 461 3.92 4.98 -26.04
CA VAL A 461 3.76 6.32 -26.63
C VAL A 461 3.35 7.33 -25.54
N ASP A 462 3.66 8.60 -25.78
CA ASP A 462 3.29 9.75 -24.95
C ASP A 462 3.70 9.64 -23.47
N ASN A 463 4.85 9.02 -23.19
CA ASN A 463 5.41 8.95 -21.85
C ASN A 463 5.74 10.36 -21.33
N GLY A 464 5.34 10.65 -20.10
CA GLY A 464 5.36 12.03 -19.61
C GLY A 464 4.59 12.23 -18.32
N ILE A 465 4.70 13.44 -17.78
CA ILE A 465 3.88 13.95 -16.68
C ILE A 465 3.11 15.18 -17.13
N GLU A 466 1.92 15.37 -16.55
CA GLU A 466 1.10 16.57 -16.71
C GLU A 466 0.47 16.93 -15.36
N ILE A 467 0.59 18.20 -14.98
CA ILE A 467 0.13 18.72 -13.69
C ILE A 467 -1.09 19.57 -13.92
N PHE A 468 -2.10 19.36 -13.09
CA PHE A 468 -3.38 20.05 -13.10
C PHE A 468 -3.62 20.73 -11.76
N ASN A 469 -4.37 21.82 -11.76
CA ASN A 469 -4.92 22.37 -10.52
C ASN A 469 -6.11 21.52 -10.03
N MET A 470 -6.64 21.88 -8.86
CA MET A 470 -7.83 21.25 -8.26
C MET A 470 -9.14 21.46 -9.04
N ASN A 471 -9.13 22.26 -10.11
CA ASN A 471 -10.22 22.39 -11.07
C ASN A 471 -10.01 21.52 -12.33
N LEU A 472 -9.00 20.64 -12.33
CA LEU A 472 -8.59 19.81 -13.46
C LEU A 472 -8.22 20.63 -14.72
N LYS A 473 -7.73 21.86 -14.54
CA LYS A 473 -7.14 22.65 -15.63
C LYS A 473 -5.63 22.39 -15.68
N PRO A 474 -5.06 22.16 -16.88
CA PRO A 474 -3.63 21.91 -17.01
C PRO A 474 -2.82 23.14 -16.59
N LEU A 475 -1.71 22.89 -15.91
CA LEU A 475 -0.76 23.90 -15.44
C LEU A 475 0.59 23.73 -16.15
N ALA A 476 1.13 22.52 -16.14
CA ALA A 476 2.44 22.22 -16.73
C ALA A 476 2.46 20.79 -17.31
N ALA A 477 3.29 20.55 -18.31
CA ALA A 477 3.51 19.22 -18.87
C ALA A 477 4.98 19.04 -19.22
N GLN A 478 5.49 17.81 -19.06
CA GLN A 478 6.85 17.45 -19.43
C GLN A 478 6.85 16.04 -20.05
N PRO A 479 7.18 15.90 -21.36
CA PRO A 479 7.39 14.59 -21.98
C PRO A 479 8.72 13.99 -21.52
N PHE A 480 8.78 12.66 -21.51
CA PHE A 480 9.96 11.88 -21.16
C PHE A 480 10.08 10.66 -22.06
N GLU A 481 11.30 10.30 -22.47
CA GLU A 481 11.52 9.01 -23.11
C GLU A 481 11.48 7.89 -22.05
N ALA A 482 10.63 6.88 -22.27
CA ALA A 482 10.54 5.70 -21.42
C ALA A 482 10.39 5.98 -19.90
N LEU A 483 9.54 6.95 -19.53
CA LEU A 483 9.23 7.24 -18.12
C LEU A 483 8.79 5.96 -17.38
N SER A 484 9.52 5.55 -16.36
CA SER A 484 9.21 4.36 -15.56
C SER A 484 8.42 4.72 -14.30
N SER A 485 8.75 5.84 -13.65
CA SER A 485 8.01 6.37 -12.51
C SER A 485 8.18 7.88 -12.33
N ALA A 486 7.20 8.51 -11.70
CA ALA A 486 7.27 9.89 -11.24
C ALA A 486 6.43 10.06 -9.97
N TYR A 487 6.92 10.84 -9.01
CA TYR A 487 6.19 11.14 -7.78
C TYR A 487 6.63 12.48 -7.19
N PHE A 488 5.71 13.15 -6.50
CA PHE A 488 6.06 14.28 -5.66
C PHE A 488 6.91 13.80 -4.48
N ILE A 489 7.98 14.52 -4.13
CA ILE A 489 8.75 14.21 -2.92
C ILE A 489 7.86 14.53 -1.70
N PRO A 490 7.72 13.60 -0.72
CA PRO A 490 6.91 13.83 0.47
C PRO A 490 7.46 14.99 1.30
N TYR A 491 6.59 15.65 2.06
CA TYR A 491 6.98 16.69 3.02
C TYR A 491 7.19 16.09 4.40
N CYS A 492 8.22 16.55 5.11
CA CYS A 492 8.36 16.29 6.54
C CYS A 492 7.54 17.30 7.36
N LYS A 493 7.47 17.13 8.68
CA LYS A 493 6.68 17.99 9.58
C LYS A 493 7.17 19.44 9.55
N SER A 494 8.47 19.66 9.47
CA SER A 494 9.02 21.03 9.36
C SER A 494 8.59 21.71 8.05
N ASP A 495 8.52 20.95 6.95
CA ASP A 495 8.00 21.47 5.67
C ASP A 495 6.51 21.85 5.79
N TYR A 496 5.67 20.97 6.37
CA TYR A 496 4.26 21.30 6.61
C TYR A 496 4.09 22.48 7.57
N THR A 497 4.98 22.65 8.56
CA THR A 497 4.96 23.80 9.46
C THR A 497 5.29 25.10 8.72
N ALA A 498 6.25 25.04 7.79
CA ALA A 498 6.68 26.20 7.03
C ALA A 498 5.65 26.64 5.98
N VAL A 499 4.98 25.69 5.32
CA VAL A 499 4.17 26.01 4.14
C VAL A 499 2.69 25.66 4.27
N GLY A 500 2.31 24.78 5.19
CA GLY A 500 0.95 24.33 5.44
C GLY A 500 0.37 23.41 4.36
N LEU A 501 -0.82 22.87 4.64
CA LEU A 501 -1.68 22.31 3.60
C LEU A 501 -2.25 23.45 2.74
N ALA A 502 -2.64 23.14 1.51
CA ALA A 502 -3.36 24.10 0.67
C ALA A 502 -4.73 24.45 1.27
N ASP A 503 -5.20 25.67 1.02
CA ASP A 503 -6.55 26.09 1.40
C ASP A 503 -7.62 25.19 0.76
N GLU A 504 -8.74 25.04 1.46
CA GLU A 504 -9.80 24.19 0.97
C GLU A 504 -10.47 24.80 -0.26
N VAL A 505 -10.53 24.04 -1.35
CA VAL A 505 -11.26 24.43 -2.55
C VAL A 505 -12.76 24.26 -2.34
N GLU A 506 -13.54 25.31 -2.63
CA GLU A 506 -14.99 25.25 -2.61
C GLU A 506 -15.53 24.30 -3.67
N GLY A 507 -16.58 23.56 -3.33
CA GLY A 507 -17.25 22.61 -4.22
C GLY A 507 -18.77 22.73 -4.11
N VAL A 508 -19.46 22.12 -5.07
CA VAL A 508 -20.93 22.08 -5.13
C VAL A 508 -21.43 20.79 -4.50
N TYR A 509 -22.50 20.85 -3.73
CA TYR A 509 -23.14 19.65 -3.17
C TYR A 509 -23.56 18.66 -4.26
N LEU A 510 -23.36 17.37 -4.02
CA LEU A 510 -23.68 16.34 -5.01
C LEU A 510 -25.18 16.30 -5.35
N SER A 511 -26.07 16.58 -4.41
CA SER A 511 -27.52 16.69 -4.63
C SER A 511 -27.91 17.82 -5.58
N ALA A 512 -27.11 18.88 -5.62
CA ALA A 512 -27.34 20.02 -6.50
C ALA A 512 -26.85 19.77 -7.93
N MET A 513 -26.10 18.68 -8.17
CA MET A 513 -25.65 18.31 -9.50
C MET A 513 -26.74 17.59 -10.29
N LYS A 514 -27.12 18.13 -11.45
CA LYS A 514 -27.97 17.42 -12.41
C LYS A 514 -27.20 16.21 -12.96
N THR A 515 -27.66 15.00 -12.67
CA THR A 515 -27.16 13.77 -13.30
C THR A 515 -27.53 13.76 -14.79
N GLU A 516 -26.55 14.00 -15.66
CA GLU A 516 -26.72 13.70 -17.09
C GLU A 516 -26.81 12.19 -17.30
N THR A 517 -27.98 11.70 -17.69
CA THR A 517 -28.28 10.31 -18.02
C THR A 517 -27.91 9.95 -19.46
N LYS A 518 -26.76 10.44 -19.96
CA LYS A 518 -26.26 9.95 -21.26
C LYS A 518 -25.74 8.53 -21.08
N LYS A 519 -26.27 7.59 -21.85
CA LYS A 519 -25.80 6.20 -21.90
C LYS A 519 -24.29 6.22 -22.20
N TYR A 520 -23.48 5.70 -21.29
CA TYR A 520 -22.05 5.60 -21.52
C TYR A 520 -21.77 4.61 -22.65
N VAL A 521 -21.06 5.07 -23.69
CA VAL A 521 -20.56 4.22 -24.77
C VAL A 521 -19.05 4.05 -24.55
N PRO A 522 -18.57 2.84 -24.24
CA PRO A 522 -17.14 2.53 -24.13
C PRO A 522 -16.37 2.97 -25.38
N PRO A 523 -15.10 3.40 -25.26
CA PRO A 523 -14.29 3.82 -26.41
C PRO A 523 -14.33 2.82 -27.57
N SER A 524 -14.27 1.52 -27.27
CA SER A 524 -14.31 0.42 -28.24
C SER A 524 -15.62 0.30 -29.03
N GLN A 525 -16.70 0.94 -28.56
CA GLN A 525 -18.04 0.89 -29.18
C GLN A 525 -18.43 2.21 -29.86
N ARG A 526 -17.57 3.24 -29.81
CA ARG A 526 -17.86 4.56 -30.39
C ARG A 526 -17.72 4.63 -31.93
N ARG A 527 -17.29 3.53 -32.56
CA ARG A 527 -17.20 3.36 -34.02
C ARG A 527 -17.76 2.00 -34.43
N LYS A 528 -19.08 1.86 -34.36
CA LYS A 528 -19.83 0.88 -35.13
C LYS A 528 -20.98 1.59 -35.81
#